data_AF-A0A6J7PER2-F1
#
_entry.id   AF-A0A6J7PER2-F1
#
_cell.length_a   1.000
_cell.length_b   1.000
_cell.length_c   1.000
_cell.angle_alpha   90.00
_cell.angle_beta   90.00
_cell.angle_gamma   90.00
#
_symmetry.space_group_name_H-M   'P 1'
#
loop_
_entity.id
_entity.type
_entity.pdbx_description
1 polymer ?
#
loop_
_entity_poly.entity_id
_entity_poly.type
_entity_poly.pdbx_seq_one_letter_code
_entity_poly.pdbx_strand_id
1 'polypeptide(L)'
;MLTTAVQVADPFHVVRLGNTARDECRRRVQNETLGHRCRRDDPLWRARRRLTIARERLSEEQHGRVLGLLRAGDPHREVWFAWNAKEVVRQIYDHSDHELAVEWVADIGRDFTDEEMPVEVQRLGRTITK
;
A
#
# COMPACT_ATOMS: atom_id res chain seq x y z
N MET A 1 27.37 -17.98 -7.33
CA MET A 1 26.13 -17.77 -8.11
C MET A 1 25.86 -19.04 -8.90
N LEU A 2 24.63 -19.51 -8.94
CA LEU A 2 24.24 -20.62 -9.83
C LEU A 2 24.16 -20.07 -11.26
N THR A 3 24.92 -20.63 -12.18
CA THR A 3 25.15 -20.09 -13.53
C THR A 3 23.93 -20.13 -14.45
N THR A 4 22.83 -20.76 -14.02
CA THR A 4 21.57 -20.93 -14.77
C THR A 4 20.33 -20.54 -13.97
N ALA A 5 20.47 -19.94 -12.79
CA ALA A 5 19.33 -19.52 -11.98
C ALA A 5 18.91 -18.08 -12.32
N VAL A 6 17.61 -17.85 -12.50
CA VAL A 6 17.01 -16.52 -12.66
C VAL A 6 16.35 -16.11 -11.35
N GLN A 7 16.64 -14.90 -10.89
CA GLN A 7 15.97 -14.33 -9.72
C GLN A 7 14.58 -13.82 -10.12
N VAL A 8 13.56 -14.20 -9.35
CA VAL A 8 12.18 -13.78 -9.59
C VAL A 8 11.61 -13.20 -8.30
N ALA A 9 10.89 -12.09 -8.42
CA ALA A 9 10.15 -11.52 -7.31
C ALA A 9 8.88 -12.34 -7.03
N ASP A 10 8.81 -12.96 -5.86
CA ASP A 10 7.65 -13.74 -5.44
C ASP A 10 6.43 -12.83 -5.14
N PRO A 11 5.25 -13.10 -5.74
CA PRO A 11 4.05 -12.27 -5.55
C PRO A 11 3.62 -12.12 -4.10
N PHE A 12 3.78 -13.17 -3.29
CA PHE A 12 3.40 -13.12 -1.88
C PHE A 12 4.27 -12.12 -1.12
N HIS A 13 5.59 -12.09 -1.37
CA HIS A 13 6.49 -11.13 -0.76
C HIS A 13 6.27 -9.70 -1.27
N VAL A 14 6.03 -9.49 -2.56
CA VAL A 14 5.77 -8.15 -3.13
C VAL A 14 4.46 -7.56 -2.60
N VAL A 15 3.38 -8.33 -2.57
CA VAL A 15 2.09 -7.89 -1.98
C VAL A 15 2.22 -7.63 -0.47
N ARG A 16 3.08 -8.39 0.22
CA ARG A 16 3.37 -8.14 1.63
C ARG A 16 4.06 -6.79 1.84
N LEU A 17 4.98 -6.37 0.97
CA LEU A 17 5.63 -5.05 1.06
C LEU A 17 4.59 -3.91 1.00
N GLY A 18 3.65 -3.97 0.06
CA GLY A 18 2.57 -2.98 -0.04
C GLY A 18 1.69 -2.93 1.22
N ASN A 19 1.34 -4.09 1.78
CA ASN A 19 0.57 -4.16 3.03
C ASN A 19 1.36 -3.60 4.23
N THR A 20 2.67 -3.86 4.31
CA THR A 20 3.53 -3.30 5.36
C THR A 20 3.60 -1.79 5.26
N ALA A 21 3.88 -1.22 4.08
CA ALA A 21 3.96 0.22 3.88
C ALA A 21 2.66 0.93 4.29
N ARG A 22 1.51 0.33 3.93
CA ARG A 22 0.20 0.86 4.34
C ARG A 22 -0.02 0.78 5.84
N ASP A 23 0.37 -0.30 6.53
CA ASP A 23 0.19 -0.38 7.99
C ASP A 23 1.14 0.56 8.74
N GLU A 24 2.37 0.74 8.27
CA GLU A 24 3.32 1.70 8.83
C GLU A 24 2.79 3.13 8.73
N CYS A 25 2.37 3.57 7.54
CA CYS A 25 1.77 4.88 7.31
C CYS A 25 0.53 5.08 8.20
N ARG A 26 -0.38 4.10 8.25
CA ARG A 26 -1.55 4.12 9.13
C ARG A 26 -1.18 4.31 10.60
N ARG A 27 -0.15 3.62 11.10
CA ARG A 27 0.29 3.72 12.49
C ARG A 27 0.92 5.08 12.78
N ARG A 28 1.72 5.60 11.86
CA ARG A 28 2.34 6.92 11.97
C ARG A 28 1.29 8.03 12.00
N VAL A 29 0.45 8.11 10.97
CA VAL A 29 -0.60 9.14 10.83
C VAL A 29 -1.51 9.14 12.06
N GLN A 30 -1.93 7.96 12.54
CA GLN A 30 -2.78 7.87 13.73
C GLN A 30 -2.07 8.36 15.00
N ASN A 31 -0.78 8.04 15.17
CA ASN A 31 0.00 8.47 16.33
C ASN A 31 0.28 9.98 16.30
N GLU A 32 0.60 10.53 15.13
CA GLU A 32 0.77 11.97 14.91
C GLU A 32 -0.52 12.74 15.14
N THR A 33 -1.66 12.20 14.68
CA THR A 33 -2.97 12.85 14.79
C THR A 33 -3.54 12.80 16.22
N LEU A 34 -3.37 11.69 16.94
CA LEU A 34 -4.01 11.48 18.25
C LEU A 34 -3.05 11.61 19.45
N GLY A 35 -1.74 11.73 19.22
CA GLY A 35 -0.72 11.84 20.26
C GLY A 35 -0.53 10.56 21.09
N HIS A 36 -1.05 9.41 20.63
CA HIS A 36 -0.90 8.13 21.31
C HIS A 36 -0.89 6.94 20.34
N ARG A 37 -0.32 5.83 20.83
CA ARG A 37 -0.34 4.56 20.09
C ARG A 37 -1.77 4.09 19.83
N CYS A 38 -1.98 3.51 18.65
CA CYS A 38 -3.30 3.11 18.14
C CYS A 38 -4.17 2.34 19.15
N ARG A 39 -5.37 2.85 19.43
CA ARG A 39 -6.38 2.26 20.32
C ARG A 39 -7.55 1.66 19.54
N ARG A 40 -8.36 0.84 20.24
CA ARG A 40 -9.48 0.08 19.65
C ARG A 40 -10.50 0.95 18.93
N ASP A 41 -10.80 2.11 19.49
CA ASP A 41 -11.91 2.96 19.04
C ASP A 41 -11.48 4.01 18.01
N ASP A 42 -10.18 4.17 17.81
CA ASP A 42 -9.62 5.10 16.85
C ASP A 42 -10.00 4.72 15.41
N PRO A 43 -10.33 5.70 14.54
CA PRO A 43 -10.84 5.44 13.20
C PRO A 43 -9.91 4.53 12.36
N LEU A 44 -8.64 4.88 12.29
CA LEU A 44 -7.65 4.15 11.49
C LEU A 44 -7.39 2.73 12.05
N TRP A 45 -7.46 2.54 13.36
CA TRP A 45 -7.35 1.20 13.94
C TRP A 45 -8.55 0.32 13.56
N ARG A 46 -9.76 0.89 13.51
CA ARG A 46 -10.97 0.17 13.09
C ARG A 46 -10.93 -0.19 11.60
N ALA A 47 -10.24 0.60 10.78
CA ALA A 47 -10.09 0.34 9.34
C ALA A 47 -9.06 -0.77 9.03
N ARG A 48 -8.11 -1.04 9.94
CA ARG A 48 -6.88 -1.83 9.70
C ARG A 48 -7.07 -3.15 8.95
N ARG A 49 -8.11 -3.92 9.27
CA ARG A 49 -8.38 -5.23 8.67
C ARG A 49 -8.94 -5.11 7.25
N ARG A 50 -9.87 -4.18 7.04
CA ARG A 50 -10.51 -3.97 5.73
C ARG A 50 -9.54 -3.39 4.72
N LEU A 51 -8.65 -2.52 5.18
CA LEU A 51 -7.58 -1.99 4.35
C LEU A 51 -6.63 -3.11 3.83
N THR A 52 -6.62 -4.34 4.38
CA THR A 52 -5.78 -5.45 3.86
C THR A 52 -6.47 -6.17 2.72
N ILE A 53 -7.81 -6.15 2.72
CA ILE A 53 -8.63 -6.78 1.70
C ILE A 53 -8.43 -6.03 0.38
N ALA A 54 -8.40 -6.80 -0.70
CA ALA A 54 -8.39 -6.30 -2.06
C ALA A 54 -9.66 -5.51 -2.36
N ARG A 55 -9.57 -4.41 -3.10
CA ARG A 55 -10.69 -3.50 -3.35
C ARG A 55 -11.91 -4.22 -3.93
N GLU A 56 -11.71 -5.09 -4.91
CA GLU A 56 -12.74 -5.89 -5.58
C GLU A 56 -13.37 -6.96 -4.69
N ARG A 57 -12.77 -7.26 -3.53
CA ARG A 57 -13.31 -8.20 -2.53
C ARG A 57 -14.06 -7.51 -1.40
N LEU A 58 -14.07 -6.17 -1.36
CA LEU A 58 -14.88 -5.41 -0.42
C LEU A 58 -16.29 -5.26 -0.98
N SER A 59 -17.31 -5.53 -0.16
CA SER A 59 -18.66 -5.09 -0.51
C SER A 59 -18.75 -3.57 -0.51
N GLU A 60 -19.74 -3.00 -1.21
CA GLU A 60 -19.96 -1.54 -1.20
C GLU A 60 -20.12 -0.96 0.21
N GLU A 61 -20.80 -1.68 1.10
CA GLU A 61 -20.92 -1.28 2.51
C GLU A 61 -19.55 -1.26 3.22
N GLN A 62 -18.74 -2.30 3.01
CA GLN A 62 -17.40 -2.38 3.61
C GLN A 62 -16.49 -1.27 3.07
N HIS A 63 -16.57 -1.01 1.77
CA HIS A 63 -15.85 0.07 1.10
C HIS A 63 -16.25 1.43 1.65
N GLY A 64 -17.56 1.73 1.72
CA GLY A 64 -18.08 2.96 2.30
C GLY A 64 -17.64 3.14 3.76
N ARG A 65 -17.60 2.06 4.54
CA ARG A 65 -17.09 2.09 5.92
C ARG A 65 -15.61 2.41 6.00
N VAL A 66 -14.78 1.89 5.09
CA VAL A 66 -13.36 2.26 5.02
C VAL A 66 -13.21 3.74 4.71
N LEU A 67 -13.93 4.25 3.71
CA LEU A 67 -13.88 5.67 3.34
C LEU A 67 -14.33 6.58 4.49
N GLY A 68 -15.37 6.21 5.22
CA GLY A 68 -15.82 6.95 6.41
C GLY A 68 -14.75 6.99 7.52
N LEU A 69 -14.05 5.88 7.75
CA LEU A 69 -12.97 5.81 8.75
C LEU A 69 -11.72 6.59 8.32
N LEU A 70 -11.38 6.59 7.03
CA LEU A 70 -10.29 7.41 6.48
C LEU A 70 -10.62 8.90 6.63
N ARG A 71 -11.84 9.33 6.25
CA ARG A 71 -12.28 10.72 6.46
C ARG A 71 -12.18 11.19 7.91
N ALA A 72 -12.40 10.29 8.87
CA ALA A 72 -12.37 10.59 10.29
C ALA A 72 -10.96 10.57 10.92
N GLY A 73 -9.95 9.98 10.27
CA GLY A 73 -8.64 9.75 10.91
C GLY A 73 -7.41 9.92 10.02
N ASP A 74 -7.58 10.27 8.75
CA ASP A 74 -6.51 10.47 7.77
C ASP A 74 -6.56 11.89 7.21
N PRO A 75 -6.20 12.92 8.01
CA PRO A 75 -6.43 14.33 7.68
C PRO A 75 -5.74 14.79 6.40
N HIS A 76 -4.59 14.18 6.07
CA HIS A 76 -3.79 14.50 4.87
C HIS A 76 -3.90 13.44 3.77
N ARG A 77 -4.83 12.48 3.91
CA ARG A 77 -5.05 11.39 2.94
C ARG A 77 -3.86 10.46 2.71
N GLU A 78 -2.86 10.48 3.58
CA GLU A 78 -1.65 9.68 3.44
C GLU A 78 -1.97 8.17 3.49
N VAL A 79 -2.85 7.76 4.40
CA VAL A 79 -3.27 6.35 4.50
C VAL A 79 -4.08 5.94 3.28
N TRP A 80 -4.89 6.85 2.72
CA TRP A 80 -5.58 6.63 1.45
C TRP A 80 -4.59 6.42 0.29
N PHE A 81 -3.54 7.23 0.17
CA PHE A 81 -2.50 7.04 -0.85
C PHE A 81 -1.77 5.72 -0.66
N ALA A 82 -1.35 5.39 0.57
CA ALA A 82 -0.70 4.11 0.86
C ALA A 82 -1.62 2.89 0.62
N TRP A 83 -2.92 3.05 0.83
CA TRP A 83 -3.92 2.03 0.53
C TRP A 83 -4.14 1.83 -0.97
N ASN A 84 -4.02 2.87 -1.81
CA ASN A 84 -4.05 2.69 -3.26
C ASN A 84 -2.73 2.12 -3.78
N ALA A 85 -1.59 2.58 -3.24
CA ALA A 85 -0.27 2.07 -3.60
C ALA A 85 -0.17 0.54 -3.42
N LYS A 86 -0.72 -0.01 -2.34
CA LYS A 86 -0.72 -1.48 -2.14
C LYS A 86 -1.59 -2.24 -3.16
N GLU A 87 -2.61 -1.60 -3.73
CA GLU A 87 -3.45 -2.20 -4.78
C GLU A 87 -2.74 -2.15 -6.13
N VAL A 88 -2.09 -1.03 -6.45
CA VAL A 88 -1.24 -0.86 -7.64
C VAL A 88 -0.12 -1.91 -7.67
N VAL A 89 0.55 -2.15 -6.54
CA VAL A 89 1.56 -3.20 -6.43
C VAL A 89 0.98 -4.60 -6.68
N ARG A 90 -0.27 -4.86 -6.27
CA ARG A 90 -0.91 -6.15 -6.54
C ARG A 90 -1.20 -6.32 -8.03
N GLN A 91 -1.62 -5.24 -8.69
CA GLN A 91 -1.97 -5.25 -10.12
C GLN A 91 -0.80 -5.55 -11.04
N ILE A 92 0.47 -5.37 -10.58
CA ILE A 92 1.66 -5.81 -11.33
C ILE A 92 1.52 -7.26 -11.80
N TYR A 93 0.95 -8.13 -10.97
CA TYR A 93 0.78 -9.55 -11.28
C TYR A 93 -0.49 -9.89 -12.06
N ASP A 94 -1.32 -8.89 -12.38
CA ASP A 94 -2.46 -9.05 -13.29
C ASP A 94 -2.01 -8.89 -14.77
N HIS A 95 -0.76 -8.44 -15.03
CA HIS A 95 -0.19 -8.35 -16.36
C HIS A 95 0.23 -9.72 -16.89
N SER A 96 -0.26 -10.08 -18.08
CA SER A 96 0.15 -11.27 -18.82
C SER A 96 1.36 -11.03 -19.73
N ASP A 97 1.71 -9.77 -19.99
CA ASP A 97 2.85 -9.36 -20.81
C ASP A 97 3.99 -8.86 -19.90
N HIS A 98 5.14 -9.53 -19.98
CA HIS A 98 6.31 -9.23 -19.17
C HIS A 98 6.96 -7.89 -19.54
N GLU A 99 7.01 -7.50 -20.82
CA GLU A 99 7.63 -6.23 -21.23
C GLU A 99 6.82 -5.06 -20.71
N LEU A 100 5.49 -5.15 -20.84
CA LEU A 100 4.57 -4.17 -20.27
C LEU A 100 4.66 -4.12 -18.74
N ALA A 101 4.79 -5.27 -18.07
CA ALA A 101 4.95 -5.31 -16.62
C ALA A 101 6.23 -4.60 -16.16
N VAL A 102 7.33 -4.72 -16.90
CA VAL A 102 8.59 -4.03 -16.59
C VAL A 102 8.44 -2.51 -16.71
N GLU A 103 7.80 -2.03 -17.78
CA GLU A 103 7.51 -0.60 -17.95
C GLU A 103 6.64 -0.07 -16.81
N TRP A 104 5.60 -0.83 -16.45
CA TRP A 104 4.70 -0.50 -15.35
C TRP A 104 5.43 -0.42 -14.00
N VAL A 105 6.32 -1.36 -13.71
CA VAL A 105 7.12 -1.34 -12.47
C VAL A 105 8.02 -0.09 -12.42
N ALA A 106 8.59 0.32 -13.55
CA ALA A 106 9.39 1.54 -13.63
C ALA A 106 8.55 2.80 -13.37
N ASP A 107 7.35 2.86 -13.93
CA ASP A 107 6.41 3.97 -13.72
C ASP A 107 5.92 4.04 -12.27
N ILE A 108 5.49 2.92 -11.70
CA ILE A 108 5.10 2.83 -10.29
C ILE A 108 6.25 3.26 -9.39
N GLY A 109 7.47 2.84 -9.73
CA GLY A 109 8.69 3.24 -9.03
C GLY A 109 8.85 4.75 -8.96
N ARG A 110 8.74 5.42 -10.13
CA ARG A 110 8.82 6.89 -10.25
C ARG A 110 7.73 7.57 -9.44
N ASP A 111 6.48 7.18 -9.66
CA ASP A 111 5.30 7.79 -9.04
C ASP A 111 5.33 7.62 -7.52
N PHE A 112 5.73 6.45 -7.02
CA PHE A 112 5.79 6.20 -5.58
C PHE A 112 6.90 7.01 -4.90
N THR A 113 7.97 7.32 -5.62
CA THR A 113 9.10 8.09 -5.09
C THR A 113 8.91 9.61 -5.13
N ASP A 114 7.78 10.08 -5.66
CA ASP A 114 7.40 11.49 -5.64
C ASP A 114 7.35 12.04 -4.20
N GLU A 115 7.73 13.31 -4.02
CA GLU A 115 7.79 13.98 -2.72
C GLU A 115 6.41 14.15 -2.08
N GLU A 116 5.34 14.18 -2.88
CA GLU A 116 3.95 14.24 -2.41
C GLU A 116 3.48 12.91 -1.82
N MET A 117 4.15 11.80 -2.11
CA MET A 117 3.77 10.48 -1.60
C MET A 117 4.21 10.30 -0.15
N PRO A 118 3.42 9.57 0.68
CA PRO A 118 3.82 9.24 2.04
C PRO A 118 5.19 8.53 2.06
N VAL A 119 6.00 8.82 3.09
CA VAL A 119 7.38 8.29 3.17
C VAL A 119 7.45 6.76 3.08
N GLU A 120 6.44 6.05 3.58
CA GLU A 120 6.34 4.60 3.47
C GLU A 120 6.11 4.13 2.02
N VAL A 121 5.35 4.88 1.23
CA VAL A 121 5.15 4.60 -0.19
C VAL A 121 6.42 4.92 -0.98
N GLN A 122 7.12 6.01 -0.66
CA GLN A 122 8.43 6.27 -1.27
C GLN A 122 9.45 5.16 -1.00
N ARG A 123 9.48 4.62 0.22
CA ARG A 123 10.32 3.46 0.56
C ARG A 123 9.89 2.21 -0.20
N LEU A 124 8.59 1.98 -0.37
CA LEU A 124 8.05 0.91 -1.19
C LEU A 124 8.51 1.03 -2.65
N GLY A 125 8.37 2.22 -3.26
CA GLY A 125 8.84 2.51 -4.62
C GLY A 125 10.33 2.21 -4.82
N ARG A 126 11.18 2.67 -3.89
CA ARG A 126 12.63 2.35 -3.88
C ARG A 126 12.94 0.87 -3.67
N THR A 127 12.01 0.08 -3.13
CA THR A 127 12.23 -1.34 -2.84
C THR A 127 11.82 -2.21 -4.03
N ILE A 128 10.69 -1.89 -4.68
CA ILE A 128 10.19 -2.66 -5.83
C ILE A 128 10.99 -2.43 -7.12
N THR A 129 11.79 -1.37 -7.17
CA THR A 129 12.65 -1.01 -8.32
C THR A 129 14.09 -1.52 -8.22
N LYS A 130 14.44 -2.26 -7.16
CA LYS A 130 15.76 -2.88 -6.98
C LYS A 130 15.82 -4.25 -7.62
#